data_AF-A0A2P8H693-F1
#
_entry.id   AF-A0A2P8H693-F1
#
_cell.length_a   1.000
_cell.length_b   1.000
_cell.length_c   1.000
_cell.angle_alpha   90.00
_cell.angle_beta   90.00
_cell.angle_gamma   90.00
#
_symmetry.space_group_name_H-M   'P 1'
#
loop_
_entity.id
_entity.type
_entity.pdbx_description
1 polymer ?
#
loop_
_entity_poly.entity_id
_entity_poly.type
_entity_poly.pdbx_seq_one_letter_code
_entity_poly.pdbx_strand_id
1 'polypeptide(L)'
;MEATELAKEMYSISQRIDKASKEVFRLSKERAESERAYREALYKEITKLRHDGVQATLIPDIARGTVADLKFERDAALEMHRSALASLESIQTQASLLQSINRYADDMPGRG
;
A
#
# COMPACT_ATOMS: atom_id res chain seq x y z
N MET A 1 32.28 -8.80 -10.61
CA MET A 1 31.73 -8.70 -9.25
C MET A 1 32.20 -9.95 -8.55
N GLU A 2 33.00 -9.83 -7.50
CA GLU A 2 33.36 -10.98 -6.67
C GLU A 2 32.04 -11.59 -6.14
N ALA A 3 31.89 -12.91 -6.12
CA ALA A 3 30.66 -13.58 -5.68
C ALA A 3 30.19 -13.12 -4.29
N THR A 4 31.12 -12.62 -3.47
CA THR A 4 30.89 -12.05 -2.14
C THR A 4 30.21 -10.68 -2.14
N GLU A 5 30.39 -9.86 -3.18
CA GLU A 5 29.76 -8.53 -3.30
C GLU A 5 28.31 -8.64 -3.75
N LEU A 6 28.02 -9.53 -4.70
CA LEU A 6 26.66 -9.88 -5.12
C LEU A 6 25.84 -10.44 -3.96
N ALA A 7 26.42 -11.37 -3.19
CA ALA A 7 25.74 -11.95 -2.03
C ALA A 7 25.34 -10.89 -0.99
N LYS A 8 26.20 -9.88 -0.77
CA LYS A 8 25.90 -8.74 0.10
C LYS A 8 24.75 -7.89 -0.45
N GLU A 9 24.76 -7.61 -1.75
CA GLU A 9 23.73 -6.81 -2.40
C GLU A 9 22.37 -7.52 -2.38
N MET A 10 22.33 -8.81 -2.72
CA MET A 10 21.12 -9.64 -2.63
C MET A 10 20.59 -9.74 -1.18
N TYR A 11 21.48 -9.87 -0.19
CA TYR A 11 21.10 -9.86 1.21
C TYR A 11 20.48 -8.50 1.61
N SER A 12 21.05 -7.39 1.15
CA SER A 12 20.50 -6.05 1.39
C SER A 12 19.10 -5.86 0.77
N ILE A 13 18.89 -6.38 -0.44
CA ILE A 13 17.58 -6.34 -1.11
C ILE A 13 16.58 -7.19 -0.35
N SER A 14 16.96 -8.38 0.13
CA SER A 14 16.12 -9.22 0.97
C SER A 14 15.66 -8.50 2.25
N GLN A 15 16.56 -7.79 2.93
CA GLN A 15 16.20 -6.98 4.09
C GLN A 15 15.24 -5.83 3.74
N ARG A 16 15.41 -5.19 2.57
CA ARG A 16 14.50 -4.15 2.10
C ARG A 16 13.11 -4.71 1.77
N ILE A 17 13.04 -5.89 1.17
CA ILE A 17 11.78 -6.60 0.91
C ILE A 17 11.06 -6.90 2.23
N ASP A 18 11.74 -7.47 3.23
CA ASP A 18 11.13 -7.78 4.53
C ASP A 18 10.55 -6.53 5.20
N LYS A 19 11.31 -5.42 5.20
CA LYS A 19 10.84 -4.13 5.72
C LYS A 19 9.62 -3.60 4.95
N ALA A 20 9.68 -3.61 3.62
CA ALA A 20 8.58 -3.15 2.77
C ALA A 20 7.33 -4.00 2.94
N SER A 21 7.46 -5.33 3.06
CA SER A 21 6.34 -6.23 3.32
C SER A 21 5.67 -5.96 4.66
N LYS A 22 6.45 -5.76 5.73
CA LYS A 22 5.91 -5.38 7.06
C LYS A 22 5.14 -4.06 6.99
N GLU A 23 5.67 -3.09 6.26
CA GLU A 23 5.01 -1.79 6.07
C GLU A 23 3.71 -1.91 5.26
N VAL A 24 3.69 -2.74 4.21
CA VAL A 24 2.46 -3.06 3.46
C VAL A 24 1.40 -3.67 4.39
N PHE A 25 1.77 -4.61 5.26
CA PHE A 25 0.82 -5.18 6.23
C PHE A 25 0.26 -4.13 7.19
N ARG A 26 1.12 -3.24 7.69
CA ARG A 26 0.72 -2.13 8.56
C ARG A 26 -0.29 -1.20 7.85
N LEU A 27 0.04 -0.75 6.63
CA LEU A 27 -0.81 0.12 5.82
C LEU A 27 -2.12 -0.55 5.38
N SER A 28 -2.09 -1.86 5.12
CA SER A 28 -3.29 -2.64 4.82
C SER A 28 -4.28 -2.64 5.98
N LYS A 29 -3.76 -2.81 7.22
CA LYS A 29 -4.58 -2.71 8.43
C LYS A 29 -5.13 -1.29 8.62
N GLU A 30 -4.28 -0.27 8.47
CA GLU A 30 -4.68 1.14 8.59
C GLU A 30 -5.79 1.49 7.59
N ARG A 31 -5.64 1.08 6.33
CA ARG A 31 -6.68 1.22 5.30
C ARG A 31 -8.00 0.54 5.69
N ALA A 32 -7.94 -0.68 6.24
CA ALA A 32 -9.14 -1.40 6.67
C ALA A 32 -9.85 -0.69 7.84
N GLU A 33 -9.07 -0.17 8.79
CA GLU A 33 -9.58 0.58 9.94
C GLU A 33 -10.20 1.91 9.52
N SER A 34 -9.56 2.66 8.62
CA SER A 34 -10.10 3.92 8.09
C SER A 34 -11.37 3.71 7.26
N GLU A 35 -11.44 2.66 6.44
CA GLU A 35 -12.66 2.30 5.69
C GLU A 35 -13.83 1.99 6.65
N ARG A 36 -13.56 1.21 7.70
CA ARG A 36 -14.56 0.90 8.73
C ARG A 36 -15.05 2.18 9.42
N ALA A 37 -14.12 3.01 9.90
CA ALA A 37 -14.45 4.24 10.61
C ALA A 37 -15.31 5.19 9.75
N TYR A 38 -14.91 5.40 8.49
CA TYR A 38 -15.68 6.20 7.54
C TYR A 38 -17.09 5.65 7.32
N ARG A 39 -17.24 4.34 7.09
CA ARG A 39 -18.56 3.73 6.84
C ARG A 39 -19.48 3.80 8.04
N GLU A 40 -18.95 3.55 9.24
CA GLU A 40 -19.73 3.65 10.48
C GLU A 40 -20.20 5.08 10.71
N ALA A 41 -19.32 6.08 10.56
CA ALA A 41 -19.67 7.49 10.74
C ALA A 41 -20.69 7.95 9.70
N LEU A 42 -20.48 7.60 8.42
CA LEU A 42 -21.42 7.93 7.34
C LEU A 42 -22.80 7.34 7.60
N TYR A 43 -22.88 6.08 8.03
CA TYR A 43 -24.15 5.42 8.32
C TYR A 43 -24.86 6.07 9.52
N LYS A 44 -24.12 6.39 10.59
CA LYS A 44 -24.65 7.10 11.76
C LYS A 44 -25.22 8.47 11.34
N GLU A 45 -24.50 9.22 10.52
CA GLU A 45 -24.94 10.54 10.06
C GLU A 45 -26.18 10.45 9.16
N ILE A 46 -26.21 9.50 8.21
CA ILE A 46 -27.41 9.25 7.39
C ILE A 46 -28.62 8.91 8.26
N THR A 47 -28.43 8.05 9.27
CA THR A 47 -29.51 7.64 10.18
C THR A 47 -30.04 8.81 10.99
N LYS A 48 -29.15 9.65 11.51
CA LYS A 48 -29.48 10.90 12.20
C LYS A 48 -30.27 11.84 11.31
N LEU A 49 -29.79 12.15 10.10
CA LEU A 49 -30.46 13.06 9.17
C LEU A 49 -31.86 12.55 8.75
N ARG A 50 -32.03 11.23 8.63
CA ARG A 50 -33.35 10.62 8.41
C ARG A 50 -34.29 10.84 9.59
N HIS A 51 -33.79 10.67 10.82
CA HIS A 51 -34.55 10.92 12.04
C HIS A 51 -34.95 12.39 12.16
N ASP A 52 -34.05 13.30 11.79
CA ASP A 52 -34.26 14.76 11.82
C ASP A 52 -35.21 15.25 10.71
N GLY A 53 -35.75 14.36 9.87
CA GLY A 53 -36.73 14.70 8.83
C GLY A 53 -36.14 15.41 7.61
N VAL A 54 -34.82 15.33 7.41
CA VAL A 54 -34.16 15.93 6.24
C VAL A 54 -34.69 15.26 4.97
N GLN A 55 -34.92 16.06 3.92
CA GLN A 55 -35.38 15.55 2.63
C GLN A 55 -34.41 14.47 2.10
N ALA A 56 -34.95 13.30 1.76
CA ALA A 56 -34.15 12.12 1.41
C ALA A 56 -33.12 12.36 0.29
N THR A 57 -33.40 13.27 -0.63
CA THR A 57 -32.49 13.64 -1.73
C THR A 57 -31.27 14.44 -1.27
N LEU A 58 -31.34 15.15 -0.14
CA LEU A 58 -30.24 15.97 0.41
C LEU A 58 -29.35 15.20 1.38
N ILE A 59 -29.89 14.15 2.02
CA ILE A 59 -29.17 13.36 3.03
C ILE A 59 -27.80 12.87 2.55
N PRO A 60 -27.64 12.30 1.33
CA PRO A 60 -26.35 11.80 0.89
C PRO A 60 -25.28 12.89 0.77
N ASP A 61 -25.65 14.09 0.34
CA ASP A 61 -24.72 15.19 0.14
C ASP A 61 -24.31 15.80 1.49
N ILE A 62 -25.28 16.00 2.38
CA ILE A 62 -25.02 16.50 3.73
C ILE A 62 -24.17 15.49 4.50
N ALA A 63 -24.55 14.21 4.54
CA ALA A 63 -23.80 13.20 5.28
C ALA A 63 -22.35 13.07 4.80
N ARG A 64 -22.12 13.04 3.48
CA ARG A 64 -20.77 13.00 2.91
C ARG A 64 -19.95 14.26 3.21
N GLY A 65 -20.60 15.42 3.26
CA GLY A 65 -19.98 16.67 3.67
C GLY A 65 -19.59 16.66 5.15
N THR A 66 -20.47 16.16 6.03
CA THR A 66 -20.23 16.08 7.47
C THR A 66 -19.05 15.16 7.81
N VAL A 67 -18.90 14.03 7.11
CA VAL A 67 -17.80 13.07 7.34
C VAL A 67 -16.66 13.19 6.33
N ALA A 68 -16.48 14.38 5.73
CA ALA A 68 -15.49 14.59 4.67
C ALA A 68 -14.05 14.30 5.12
N ASP A 69 -13.69 14.62 6.37
CA ASP A 69 -12.34 14.36 6.89
C ASP A 69 -12.06 12.85 6.99
N LEU A 70 -13.01 12.06 7.50
CA LEU A 70 -12.90 10.60 7.53
C LEU A 70 -12.82 9.99 6.13
N LYS A 71 -13.50 10.62 5.15
CA LYS A 71 -13.38 10.21 3.74
C LYS A 71 -11.97 10.47 3.23
N PHE A 72 -11.41 11.64 3.53
CA PHE A 72 -10.05 12.00 3.16
C PHE A 72 -9.03 11.03 3.76
N GLU A 73 -9.11 10.75 5.07
CA GLU A 73 -8.23 9.80 5.75
C GLU A 73 -8.28 8.41 5.11
N ARG A 74 -9.49 7.90 4.81
CA ARG A 74 -9.69 6.64 4.10
C ARG A 74 -9.05 6.65 2.72
N ASP A 75 -9.26 7.71 1.95
CA ASP A 75 -8.74 7.82 0.58
C ASP A 75 -7.21 7.94 0.60
N ALA A 76 -6.64 8.67 1.56
CA ALA A 76 -5.20 8.75 1.78
C ALA A 76 -4.63 7.37 2.16
N ALA A 77 -5.24 6.66 3.11
CA ALA A 77 -4.79 5.32 3.50
C ALA A 77 -4.85 4.31 2.34
N LEU A 78 -5.86 4.43 1.47
CA LEU A 78 -5.97 3.64 0.25
C LEU A 78 -4.79 3.90 -0.70
N GLU A 79 -4.49 5.16 -1.00
CA GLU A 79 -3.42 5.52 -1.92
C GLU A 79 -2.03 5.23 -1.35
N MET A 80 -1.85 5.38 -0.04
CA MET A 80 -0.62 4.99 0.66
C MET A 80 -0.39 3.48 0.58
N HIS A 81 -1.41 2.65 0.83
CA HIS A 81 -1.29 1.21 0.70
C HIS A 81 -0.97 0.78 -0.75
N ARG A 82 -1.61 1.40 -1.76
CA ARG A 82 -1.31 1.16 -3.18
C ARG A 82 0.13 1.51 -3.54
N SER A 83 0.59 2.66 -3.06
CA SER A 83 1.96 3.14 -3.28
C SER A 83 3.00 2.20 -2.64
N ALA A 84 2.71 1.68 -1.44
CA ALA A 84 3.57 0.72 -0.77
C ALA A 84 3.66 -0.62 -1.54
N LEU A 85 2.55 -1.12 -2.09
CA LEU A 85 2.55 -2.31 -2.94
C LEU A 85 3.38 -2.10 -4.20
N ALA A 86 3.21 -0.97 -4.89
CA ALA A 86 3.99 -0.64 -6.08
C ALA A 86 5.50 -0.52 -5.76
N SER A 87 5.84 0.04 -4.58
CA SER A 87 7.23 0.12 -4.13
C SER A 87 7.83 -1.26 -3.86
N LEU A 88 7.08 -2.16 -3.20
CA LEU A 88 7.50 -3.54 -2.96
C LEU A 88 7.75 -4.28 -4.30
N GLU A 89 6.85 -4.14 -5.27
CA GLU A 89 6.99 -4.74 -6.60
C GLU A 89 8.22 -4.21 -7.35
N SER A 90 8.51 -2.91 -7.23
CA SER A 90 9.72 -2.30 -7.80
C SER A 90 11.00 -2.91 -7.21
N ILE A 91 11.05 -3.13 -5.88
CA ILE A 91 12.19 -3.77 -5.22
C ILE A 91 12.33 -5.23 -5.65
N GLN A 92 11.22 -5.96 -5.80
CA GLN A 92 11.23 -7.34 -6.31
C GLN A 92 11.76 -7.41 -7.74
N THR A 93 11.38 -6.47 -8.60
CA THR A 93 11.88 -6.38 -9.98
C THR A 93 13.37 -6.10 -10.02
N GLN A 94 13.88 -5.21 -9.14
CA GLN A 94 15.32 -4.97 -8.99
C GLN A 94 16.06 -6.26 -8.60
N ALA A 95 15.50 -7.05 -7.68
CA ALA A 95 16.07 -8.34 -7.28
C ALA A 95 16.16 -9.31 -8.46
N SER A 96 15.09 -9.44 -9.25
CA SER A 96 15.04 -10.33 -10.42
C SER A 96 16.01 -9.89 -11.53
N LEU A 97 16.16 -8.57 -11.73
CA LEU A 97 17.14 -8.03 -12.68
C LEU A 97 18.56 -8.39 -12.26
N LEU A 98 18.91 -8.20 -10.98
CA LEU A 98 20.24 -8.53 -10.45
C LEU A 98 20.56 -10.03 -10.61
N GLN A 99 19.60 -10.90 -10.30
CA GLN A 99 19.75 -12.35 -10.52
C GLN A 99 19.95 -12.71 -12.00
N SER A 100 19.32 -11.98 -12.91
CA SER A 100 19.43 -12.23 -14.36
C SER A 100 20.77 -11.76 -14.92
N ILE A 101 21.23 -10.58 -14.48
CA ILE A 101 22.57 -10.07 -14.81
C ILE A 101 23.65 -11.05 -14.35
N ASN A 102 23.53 -11.60 -13.13
CA ASN A 102 24.52 -12.56 -12.63
C ASN A 102 24.56 -13.85 -13.45
N ARG A 103 23.41 -14.45 -13.76
CA ARG A 103 23.36 -15.66 -14.61
C ARG A 103 24.05 -15.45 -15.96
N TYR A 104 23.79 -14.30 -16.60
CA TYR A 104 24.45 -13.96 -17.86
C TYR A 104 25.97 -13.75 -17.72
N ALA A 105 26.43 -13.24 -16.58
CA ALA A 105 27.86 -13.08 -16.30
C ALA A 105 28.58 -14.42 -16.05
N ASP A 106 27.88 -15.39 -15.44
CA ASP A 106 28.39 -16.75 -15.20
C ASP A 106 28.44 -17.59 -16.50
N ASP A 107 27.52 -17.36 -17.44
CA ASP A 107 27.44 -18.09 -18.73
C ASP A 107 28.46 -17.61 -19.81
N MET A 108 29.21 -16.55 -19.55
CA MET A 108 30.22 -16.02 -20.50
C MET A 108 31.48 -16.91 -20.55
N PRO A 109 31.87 -17.44 -21.72
CA PRO A 109 33.06 -18.28 -21.85
C PRO A 109 34.34 -17.44 -21.65
N GLY A 110 35.11 -17.74 -20.60
CA GLY A 110 36.40 -17.09 -20.34
C GLY A 110 36.76 -16.83 -18.88
N ARG A 111 35.91 -17.19 -17.91
CA ARG A 111 36.26 -17.23 -16.48
C ARG A 111 36.11 -18.67 -15.95
N GLY A 112 37.15 -19.47 -16.14
CA GLY A 112 37.36 -20.77 -15.52
C GLY A 112 38.80 -20.88 -15.06
#